data_AF-A0A5B0X1D8-F1
#
_entry.id   AF-A0A5B0X1D8-F1
#
_cell.length_a   1.000
_cell.length_b   1.000
_cell.length_c   1.000
_cell.angle_alpha   90.00
_cell.angle_beta   90.00
_cell.angle_gamma   90.00
#
_symmetry.space_group_name_H-M   'P 1'
#
loop_
_entity.id
_entity.type
_entity.pdbx_description
1 polymer ?
#
loop_
_entity_poly.entity_id
_entity_poly.type
_entity_poly.pdbx_seq_one_letter_code
_entity_poly.pdbx_strand_id
1 'polypeptide(L)' 'MSDNKDESHKEKEPLRPFQVISSIFAAGLGVQSSKNRERDFKQGRAGVFIAAGLIFTLLFIAVMVVIVQLVLKGAA' A
#
# COMPACT_ATOMS: atom_id res chain seq x y z
N MET A 1 -39.41 23.99 17.72
CA MET A 1 -38.87 23.90 16.34
C MET A 1 -37.46 24.46 16.42
N SER A 2 -36.49 23.60 16.74
CA SER A 2 -35.07 23.98 16.83
C SER A 2 -34.28 23.07 15.91
N ASP A 3 -33.38 23.75 15.22
CA ASP A 3 -32.78 23.47 13.93
C ASP A 3 -31.86 22.24 13.93
N ASN A 4 -31.88 21.53 12.81
CA ASN A 4 -31.09 20.35 12.48
C ASN A 4 -29.71 20.78 11.99
N LYS A 5 -28.65 20.58 12.78
CA LYS A 5 -27.26 20.72 12.33
C LYS A 5 -26.31 19.76 13.06
N ASP A 6 -26.35 18.49 12.67
CA ASP A 6 -25.23 17.55 12.86
C ASP A 6 -24.69 17.11 11.50
N GLU A 7 -24.32 18.09 10.66
CA GLU A 7 -23.48 17.87 9.48
C GLU A 7 -22.03 17.73 9.97
N SER A 8 -21.66 16.51 10.32
CA SER A 8 -20.32 16.11 10.72
C SER A 8 -19.29 16.44 9.62
N HIS A 9 -18.60 17.58 9.77
CA HIS A 9 -17.36 17.87 9.08
C HIS A 9 -16.28 16.87 9.52
N LYS A 10 -16.19 15.73 8.81
CA LYS A 10 -15.01 14.87 8.88
C LYS A 10 -13.84 15.59 8.22
N GLU A 11 -13.11 16.36 9.03
CA GLU A 11 -11.73 16.72 8.74
C GLU A 11 -10.97 15.42 8.40
N LYS A 12 -10.41 15.38 7.19
CA LYS A 12 -9.63 14.24 6.71
C LYS A 12 -8.31 14.25 7.47
N GLU A 13 -8.27 13.53 8.60
CA GLU A 13 -7.04 13.34 9.36
C GLU A 13 -5.90 12.90 8.42
N PRO A 14 -4.71 13.52 8.54
CA PRO A 14 -3.56 13.11 7.75
C PRO A 14 -3.25 11.64 8.00
N LEU A 15 -2.98 10.91 6.92
CA LEU A 15 -2.74 9.48 7.00
C LEU A 15 -1.51 9.19 7.86
N ARG A 16 -1.74 8.45 8.94
CA ARG A 16 -0.66 8.01 9.82
C ARG A 16 0.29 7.11 9.00
N PRO A 17 1.62 7.23 9.16
CA PRO A 17 2.59 6.44 8.40
C PRO A 17 2.31 4.93 8.44
N PHE A 18 1.88 4.43 9.61
CA PHE A 18 1.51 3.04 9.81
C PHE A 18 0.32 2.59 8.93
N GLN A 19 -0.63 3.50 8.66
CA GLN A 19 -1.80 3.24 7.82
C GLN A 19 -1.44 3.16 6.33
N VAL A 20 -0.37 3.84 5.91
CA VAL A 20 0.17 3.76 4.55
C VAL A 20 0.88 2.42 4.38
N ILE A 21 1.71 2.02 5.34
CA ILE A 21 2.41 0.73 5.35
C ILE A 21 1.39 -0.42 5.28
N SER A 22 0.37 -0.42 6.13
CA SER A 22 -0.67 -1.47 6.10
C SER A 22 -1.45 -1.48 4.80
N SER A 23 -1.70 -0.32 4.17
CA SER A 23 -2.32 -0.26 2.84
C SER A 23 -1.45 -0.90 1.76
N ILE A 24 -0.14 -0.63 1.77
CA ILE A 24 0.82 -1.20 0.81
C ILE A 24 0.89 -2.73 0.96
N PHE A 25 0.96 -3.23 2.20
CA PHE A 25 0.96 -4.67 2.45
C PHE A 25 -0.38 -5.33 2.05
N ALA A 26 -1.52 -4.72 2.38
CA ALA A 26 -2.83 -5.23 1.97
C ALA A 26 -2.99 -5.23 0.44
N ALA A 27 -2.48 -4.21 -0.24
CA ALA A 27 -2.42 -4.14 -1.71
C ALA A 27 -1.51 -5.21 -2.31
N GLY A 28 -0.31 -5.40 -1.74
CA GLY A 28 0.65 -6.41 -2.18
C GLY A 28 0.16 -7.85 -1.98
N LEU A 29 -0.61 -8.10 -0.91
CA LEU A 29 -1.25 -9.40 -0.64
C LEU A 29 -2.62 -9.58 -1.34
N GLY A 30 -3.10 -8.57 -2.08
CA GLY A 30 -4.38 -8.63 -2.79
C GLY A 30 -5.64 -8.49 -1.90
N VAL A 31 -5.49 -8.24 -0.60
CA VAL A 31 -6.58 -8.09 0.39
C VAL A 31 -7.02 -6.64 0.58
N GLN A 32 -6.70 -5.75 -0.37
CA GLN A 32 -7.04 -4.33 -0.29
C GLN A 32 -8.55 -4.11 -0.40
N SER A 33 -9.16 -3.59 0.68
CA SER A 33 -10.57 -3.19 0.70
C SER A 33 -10.86 -2.06 -0.31
N SER A 34 -12.06 -2.05 -0.88
CA SER A 34 -12.55 -0.99 -1.78
C SER A 34 -12.42 0.41 -1.18
N LYS A 35 -12.55 0.54 0.16
CA LYS A 35 -12.36 1.81 0.87
C LYS A 35 -10.92 2.31 0.84
N ASN A 36 -9.94 1.42 1.00
CA ASN A 36 -8.52 1.77 0.86
C ASN A 36 -8.24 2.14 -0.59
N ARG A 37 -8.77 1.36 -1.55
CA ARG A 37 -8.65 1.66 -2.98
C ARG A 37 -9.21 3.05 -3.29
N GLU A 38 -10.46 3.33 -2.96
CA GLU A 38 -11.11 4.59 -3.29
C GLU A 38 -10.41 5.80 -2.64
N ARG A 39 -9.88 5.66 -1.43
CA ARG A 39 -9.06 6.68 -0.77
C ARG A 39 -7.74 6.89 -1.51
N ASP A 40 -7.05 5.80 -1.81
CA ASP A 40 -5.75 5.78 -2.47
C ASP A 40 -5.85 6.34 -3.91
N PHE A 41 -6.98 6.12 -4.59
CA PHE A 41 -7.28 6.68 -5.93
C PHE A 41 -7.88 8.09 -5.90
N LYS A 42 -8.60 8.51 -4.84
CA LYS A 42 -9.09 9.90 -4.68
C LYS A 42 -8.03 10.86 -4.16
N GLN A 43 -7.06 10.38 -3.38
CA GLN A 43 -6.04 11.21 -2.73
C GLN A 43 -4.63 11.02 -3.32
N GLY A 44 -4.35 9.92 -4.01
CA GLY A 44 -3.04 9.60 -4.58
C GLY A 44 -3.03 9.58 -6.11
N ARG A 45 -1.94 10.07 -6.71
CA ARG A 45 -1.70 9.94 -8.17
C ARG A 45 -1.37 8.48 -8.47
N ALA A 46 -2.08 7.86 -9.43
CA ALA A 46 -1.86 6.48 -9.86
C ALA A 46 -0.38 6.14 -10.16
N GLY A 47 0.41 7.13 -10.61
CA GLY A 47 1.86 6.98 -10.82
C GLY A 47 2.66 6.59 -9.57
N VAL A 48 2.23 7.00 -8.37
CA VAL A 48 2.90 6.63 -7.11
C VAL A 48 2.74 5.14 -6.83
N PHE A 49 1.56 4.58 -7.10
CA PHE A 49 1.29 3.15 -6.93
C PHE A 49 2.04 2.30 -7.94
N ILE A 50 2.12 2.74 -9.19
CA ILE A 50 2.90 2.05 -10.23
C ILE A 50 4.39 2.06 -9.87
N ALA A 51 4.94 3.21 -9.47
CA ALA A 51 6.33 3.32 -9.04
C ALA A 51 6.62 2.44 -7.81
N ALA A 52 5.73 2.45 -6.81
CA ALA A 52 5.87 1.60 -5.63
C ALA A 52 5.83 0.10 -5.99
N GLY A 53 4.92 -0.30 -6.89
CA GLY A 53 4.84 -1.66 -7.39
C GLY A 53 6.12 -2.09 -8.13
N LEU A 54 6.65 -1.25 -9.02
CA LEU A 54 7.90 -1.53 -9.73
C LEU A 54 9.09 -1.68 -8.78
N ILE A 55 9.23 -0.77 -7.80
CA ILE A 55 10.29 -0.86 -6.79
C ILE A 55 10.17 -2.17 -6.01
N PHE A 56 8.96 -2.53 -5.58
CA PHE A 56 8.71 -3.78 -4.87
C PHE A 56 9.06 -5.01 -5.72
N THR A 57 8.67 -5.04 -6.99
CA THR A 57 9.01 -6.15 -7.90
C THR A 57 10.51 -6.30 -8.10
N LEU A 58 11.24 -5.19 -8.28
CA LEU A 58 12.70 -5.23 -8.42
C LEU A 58 13.38 -5.77 -7.15
N LEU A 59 12.92 -5.33 -5.96
CA LEU A 59 13.41 -5.85 -4.68
C LEU A 59 13.11 -7.35 -4.53
N PHE A 60 11.91 -7.78 -4.90
CA PHE A 60 11.53 -9.19 -4.86
C PHE A 60 12.44 -10.07 -5.74
N ILE A 61 12.72 -9.62 -6.98
CA ILE A 61 13.64 -10.31 -7.89
C ILE A 61 15.03 -10.40 -7.28
N ALA A 62 15.56 -9.31 -6.71
CA ALA A 62 16.88 -9.31 -6.07
C ALA A 62 16.96 -10.33 -4.91
N VAL A 63 15.93 -10.38 -4.07
CA VAL A 63 15.82 -11.38 -2.99
C VAL A 63 15.83 -12.80 -3.56
N MET A 64 15.05 -13.06 -4.62
CA MET A 64 15.00 -14.37 -5.25
C MET A 64 16.37 -14.79 -5.82
N VAL A 65 17.10 -13.88 -6.44
CA VAL A 65 18.47 -14.13 -6.93
C VAL A 65 19.40 -14.52 -5.78
N VAL A 66 19.36 -13.78 -4.66
CA VAL A 66 20.17 -14.11 -3.47
C VAL A 66 19.84 -15.50 -2.95
N ILE A 67 18.55 -15.83 -2.82
CA ILE A 67 18.12 -17.16 -2.37
C ILE A 67 18.65 -18.25 -3.31
N VAL A 68 18.49 -18.09 -4.63
CA VAL A 68 18.99 -19.05 -5.62
C VAL A 68 20.50 -19.23 -5.49
N GLN A 69 21.26 -18.14 -5.34
CA GLN A 69 22.70 -18.22 -5.16
C GLN A 69 23.10 -18.95 -3.87
N LEU A 70 22.38 -18.72 -2.76
CA LEU A 70 22.62 -19.44 -1.50
C LEU A 70 22.35 -20.94 -1.66
N VAL A 71 21.25 -21.30 -2.32
CA VAL A 71 20.91 -22.71 -2.58
C VAL A 71 21.96 -23.38 -3.46
N LEU A 72 22.38 -22.73 -4.55
CA LEU A 72 23.41 -23.28 -5.44
C LEU A 72 24.76 -23.45 -4.74
N LYS A 73 25.16 -22.53 -3.85
CA LYS A 73 26.37 -22.66 -3.05
C LYS A 73 26.28 -23.75 -1.99
N GLY A 74 25.10 -23.94 -1.39
CA GLY A 74 24.87 -24.99 -0.39
C GLY A 74 24.67 -26.38 -1.00
N ALA A 75 24.35 -26.46 -2.29
CA ALA A 75 24.22 -27.70 -3.05
C ALA A 75 25.51 -28.14 -3.76
N ALA A 76 26.57 -27.31 -3.70
CA ALA A 76 27.89 -27.57 -4.25
C ALA A 76 28.82 -28.22 -3.22
#